data_AF-A0A3S1CUV2-F1
#
_entry.id   AF-A0A3S1CUV2-F1
#
_cell.length_a   1.000
_cell.length_b   1.000
_cell.length_c   1.000
_cell.angle_alpha   90.00
_cell.angle_beta   90.00
_cell.angle_gamma   90.00
#
_symmetry.space_group_name_H-M   'P 1'
#
loop_
_entity.id
_entity.type
_entity.pdbx_description
1 polymer ?
#
loop_
_entity_poly.entity_id
_entity_poly.type
_entity_poly.pdbx_seq_one_letter_code
_entity_poly.pdbx_strand_id
1 'polypeptide(L)'
;MTFVGVDGCKAGWIAVRRDPGSTPRNPGAAPSVAVFLTFAALLEALPADATVAVDMPIGLPELSQKGGRGPEALVRPLLGNR
;
A
#
# COMPACT_ATOMS: atom_id res chain seq x y z
N MET A 1 1.59 13.94 -12.63
CA MET A 1 1.02 12.76 -11.98
C MET A 1 1.67 12.56 -10.63
N THR A 2 0.87 12.66 -9.56
CA THR A 2 1.29 12.31 -8.20
C THR A 2 1.20 10.80 -8.02
N PHE A 3 2.23 10.18 -7.44
CA PHE A 3 2.24 8.77 -7.08
C PHE A 3 2.21 8.59 -5.57
N VAL A 4 1.39 7.66 -5.10
CA VAL A 4 1.25 7.37 -3.68
C VAL A 4 1.37 5.88 -3.45
N GLY A 5 2.44 5.45 -2.78
CA GLY A 5 2.56 4.07 -2.27
C GLY A 5 1.88 3.96 -0.92
N VAL A 6 1.05 2.94 -0.72
CA VAL A 6 0.28 2.77 0.52
C VAL A 6 0.32 1.33 1.02
N ASP A 7 0.37 1.17 2.34
CA ASP A 7 0.31 -0.12 3.01
C ASP A 7 -0.50 -0.02 4.32
N GLY A 8 -1.11 -1.14 4.71
CA GLY A 8 -1.82 -1.27 5.97
C GLY A 8 -0.85 -1.41 7.14
N CYS A 9 -1.09 -0.65 8.20
CA CYS A 9 -0.31 -0.72 9.44
C CYS A 9 -1.24 -0.73 10.67
N LYS A 10 -0.68 -0.97 11.86
CA LYS A 10 -1.48 -1.01 13.11
C LYS A 10 -2.24 0.30 13.41
N ALA A 11 -1.79 1.42 12.85
CA ALA A 11 -2.42 2.73 13.02
C ALA A 11 -3.38 3.12 11.88
N GLY A 12 -3.64 2.21 10.92
CA GLY A 12 -4.45 2.47 9.74
C GLY A 12 -3.65 2.25 8.46
N TRP A 13 -3.40 3.31 7.70
CA TRP A 13 -2.75 3.29 6.39
C TRP A 13 -1.59 4.27 6.34
N ILE A 14 -0.38 3.76 6.09
CA ILE A 14 0.77 4.62 5.80
C ILE A 14 0.79 4.94 4.30
N ALA A 15 1.04 6.20 3.97
CA ALA A 15 1.11 6.68 2.60
C ALA A 15 2.43 7.44 2.37
N VAL A 16 3.13 7.08 1.30
CA VAL A 16 4.31 7.80 0.81
C VAL A 16 3.93 8.47 -0.51
N ARG A 17 3.89 9.80 -0.52
CA ARG A 17 3.50 10.60 -1.67
C ARG A 17 4.70 11.22 -2.35
N ARG A 18 4.70 11.14 -3.67
CA ARG A 18 5.67 11.76 -4.57
C ARG A 18 4.98 12.65 -5.58
N ASP A 19 5.34 13.93 -5.59
CA ASP A 19 4.81 14.92 -6.51
C ASP A 19 5.54 14.95 -7.87
N PRO A 20 4.90 15.45 -8.93
CA PRO A 20 5.48 15.51 -10.27
C PRO A 20 6.80 16.29 -10.28
N GLY A 21 7.75 15.85 -11.12
CA GLY A 21 9.03 16.55 -11.28
C GLY A 21 10.12 16.18 -10.27
N SER A 22 9.76 15.49 -9.18
CA SER A 22 10.76 14.84 -8.34
C SER A 22 11.30 13.60 -9.08
N THR A 23 12.59 13.59 -9.42
CA THR A 23 13.27 12.45 -10.05
C THR A 23 14.53 12.12 -9.26
N PRO A 24 15.11 10.91 -9.38
CA PRO A 24 16.41 10.63 -8.77
C PRO A 24 17.53 11.60 -9.24
N ARG A 25 17.37 12.23 -10.43
CA ARG A 25 18.29 13.23 -10.98
C ARG A 25 17.93 14.67 -10.66
N ASN A 26 16.73 14.92 -10.13
CA ASN A 26 16.25 16.24 -9.74
C ASN A 26 15.47 16.10 -8.42
N PRO A 27 16.17 16.14 -7.27
CA PRO A 27 15.61 15.81 -5.96
C PRO A 27 14.70 16.90 -5.39
N GLY A 28 14.18 17.81 -6.22
CA GLY A 28 13.54 19.08 -5.85
C GLY A 28 12.36 19.01 -4.87
N ALA A 29 11.89 17.81 -4.50
CA ALA A 29 11.10 17.62 -3.29
C ALA A 29 11.34 16.20 -2.73
N ALA A 30 11.65 16.11 -1.45
CA ALA A 30 11.62 14.83 -0.73
C ALA A 30 10.19 14.26 -0.74
N PRO A 31 10.01 12.94 -0.81
CA PRO A 31 8.69 12.34 -0.65
C PRO A 31 8.12 12.71 0.73
N SER A 32 6.80 12.90 0.78
CA SER A 32 6.08 13.14 2.03
C SER A 32 5.47 11.84 2.56
N VAL A 33 5.35 11.74 3.88
CA VAL A 33 4.80 10.57 4.56
C VAL A 33 3.67 11.01 5.48
N ALA A 34 2.55 10.30 5.44
CA ALA A 34 1.43 10.50 6.36
C ALA A 34 0.80 9.17 6.73
N VAL A 35 0.11 9.13 7.88
CA VAL A 35 -0.69 7.98 8.32
C VAL A 35 -2.14 8.41 8.44
N PHE A 36 -3.04 7.62 7.87
CA PHE A 36 -4.48 7.86 7.84
C PHE A 36 -5.20 6.73 8.58
N LEU A 37 -6.22 7.08 9.36
CA LEU A 37 -6.98 6.08 10.11
C LEU A 37 -7.73 5.10 9.18
N THR A 38 -8.24 5.59 8.05
CA THR A 38 -9.02 4.80 7.09
C THR A 38 -8.53 5.04 5.67
N PHE A 39 -8.80 4.08 4.77
CA PHE A 39 -8.48 4.23 3.35
C PHE A 39 -9.30 5.35 2.70
N ALA A 40 -10.55 5.55 3.14
CA ALA A 40 -11.37 6.67 2.67
C ALA A 40 -10.75 8.03 3.01
N ALA A 41 -10.30 8.22 4.25
CA ALA A 41 -9.62 9.45 4.68
C ALA A 41 -8.31 9.69 3.91
N LEU A 42 -7.60 8.62 3.55
CA LEU A 42 -6.44 8.71 2.66
C LEU A 42 -6.86 9.25 1.29
N LEU A 43 -7.87 8.66 0.64
CA LEU A 43 -8.32 9.07 -0.69
C LEU A 43 -8.82 10.52 -0.71
N GLU A 44 -9.53 10.95 0.34
CA GLU A 44 -10.01 12.34 0.50
C GLU A 44 -8.87 13.36 0.62
N ALA A 45 -7.72 12.96 1.17
CA ALA A 45 -6.56 13.81 1.35
C ALA A 45 -5.65 13.91 0.10
N LEU A 46 -5.89 13.08 -0.92
CA LEU A 46 -5.08 13.05 -2.14
C LEU A 46 -5.64 13.95 -3.23
N PRO A 47 -4.79 14.50 -4.10
CA PRO A 47 -5.25 15.20 -5.30
C PRO A 47 -5.98 14.23 -6.24
N ALA A 48 -6.92 14.76 -7.02
CA ALA A 48 -7.77 13.96 -7.90
C ALA A 48 -7.00 13.18 -9.00
N ASP A 49 -5.78 13.62 -9.35
CA ASP A 49 -4.90 12.96 -10.32
C ASP A 49 -3.90 11.98 -9.66
N ALA A 50 -4.08 11.64 -8.37
CA ALA A 50 -3.18 10.71 -7.70
C ALA A 50 -3.36 9.28 -8.22
N THR A 51 -2.25 8.62 -8.54
CA THR A 51 -2.20 7.17 -8.73
C THR A 51 -1.79 6.50 -7.43
N VAL A 52 -2.65 5.64 -6.89
CA VAL A 52 -2.40 4.92 -5.63
C VAL A 52 -1.96 3.49 -5.92
N ALA A 53 -0.78 3.12 -5.42
CA ALA A 53 -0.23 1.77 -5.47
C ALA A 53 -0.32 1.13 -4.08
N VAL A 54 -0.99 -0.03 -3.98
CA VAL A 54 -1.32 -0.70 -2.71
C VAL A 54 -0.54 -2.02 -2.61
N ASP A 55 0.20 -2.25 -1.52
CA ASP A 55 1.16 -3.39 -1.39
C ASP A 55 0.57 -4.71 -0.85
N MET A 56 -0.73 -4.81 -0.58
CA MET A 56 -1.43 -6.09 -0.42
C MET A 56 -2.92 -5.92 -0.78
N PRO A 57 -3.65 -6.99 -1.14
CA PRO A 57 -5.07 -6.86 -1.44
C PRO A 57 -5.84 -6.25 -0.25
N ILE A 58 -6.64 -5.22 -0.54
CA ILE A 58 -7.60 -4.62 0.40
C ILE A 58 -8.71 -5.64 0.67
N GLY A 59 -9.14 -5.77 1.93
CA GLY A 59 -10.25 -6.64 2.30
C GLY A 59 -9.85 -8.06 2.71
N LEU A 60 -8.60 -8.25 3.16
CA LEU A 60 -8.22 -9.51 3.80
C LEU A 60 -8.99 -9.72 5.10
N PRO A 61 -9.35 -10.98 5.43
CA PRO A 61 -10.01 -11.28 6.68
C PRO A 61 -9.10 -10.98 7.88
N GLU A 62 -9.69 -10.48 8.97
CA GLU A 62 -8.98 -10.20 10.23
C GLU A 62 -8.26 -11.44 10.79
N LEU A 63 -8.89 -12.61 10.62
CA LEU A 63 -8.31 -13.91 10.95
C LEU A 63 -8.25 -14.78 9.70
N SER A 64 -7.06 -15.30 9.39
CA SER A 64 -6.94 -16.38 8.41
C SER A 64 -7.36 -17.71 9.03
N GLN A 65 -8.11 -18.52 8.28
CA GLN A 65 -8.46 -19.87 8.71
C GLN A 65 -7.26 -20.82 8.59
N LYS A 66 -7.42 -22.05 9.11
CA LYS A 66 -6.41 -23.11 8.97
C LYS A 66 -6.06 -23.30 7.49
N GLY A 67 -4.79 -23.07 7.15
CA GLY A 67 -4.31 -23.10 5.75
C GLY A 67 -3.91 -21.73 5.19
N GLY A 68 -4.19 -20.64 5.91
CA GLY A 68 -3.85 -19.28 5.46
C GLY A 68 -4.93 -18.68 4.56
N ARG A 69 -4.58 -17.59 3.88
CA ARG A 69 -5.42 -16.97 2.85
C ARG A 69 -5.54 -17.90 1.63
N GLY A 70 -6.60 -17.76 0.84
CA GLY A 70 -6.79 -18.56 -0.38
C GLY A 70 -5.53 -18.66 -1.27
N PRO A 71 -4.89 -17.54 -1.64
CA PRO A 71 -3.63 -17.56 -2.39
C PRO A 71 -2.48 -18.27 -1.67
N GLU A 72 -2.37 -18.15 -0.34
CA GLU A 72 -1.35 -18.82 0.45
C GLU A 72 -1.55 -20.34 0.47
N ALA A 73 -2.79 -20.80 0.59
CA ALA A 73 -3.15 -22.21 0.52
C ALA A 73 -2.82 -22.81 -0.85
N LEU A 74 -3.09 -22.06 -1.93
CA LEU A 74 -2.84 -22.49 -3.31
C LEU A 74 -1.35 -22.55 -3.66
N VAL A 75 -0.53 -21.62 -3.15
CA VAL A 75 0.92 -21.63 -3.43
C VAL A 75 1.67 -22.63 -2.55
N ARG A 76 1.13 -22.99 -1.38
CA ARG A 76 1.76 -23.89 -0.39
C ARG A 76 2.37 -25.17 -0.99
N PRO A 77 1.70 -25.93 -1.89
CA PRO A 77 2.25 -27.16 -2.46
C PRO A 77 3.43 -26.90 -3.42
N LEU A 78 3.58 -25.66 -3.90
CA LEU A 78 4.62 -25.24 -4.85
C LEU A 78 5.88 -24.69 -4.16
N LEU A 79 5.82 -24.39 -2.86
CA LEU A 79 6.91 -23.70 -2.12
C LEU A 79 8.09 -24.61 -1.72
N GLY A 80 8.09 -25.88 -2.12
CA GLY A 80 9.15 -26.84 -1.78
C GLY A 80 9.28 -27.13 -0.28
N ASN A 81 10.21 -28.01 0.07
CA ASN A 81 10.54 -28.26 1.49
C ASN A 81 11.40 -27.10 2.00
N ARG A 82 10.97 -26.49 3.11
CA ARG A 82 11.76 -25.55 3.91
C ARG A 82 12.35 -26.27 5.12
#